data_AF-A0A846J657-F1
#
_entry.id   AF-A0A846J657-F1
#
_cell.length_a   1.000
_cell.length_b   1.000
_cell.length_c   1.000
_cell.angle_alpha   90.00
_cell.angle_beta   90.00
_cell.angle_gamma   90.00
#
_symmetry.space_group_name_H-M   'P 1'
#
loop_
_entity.id
_entity.type
_entity.pdbx_description
1 polymer ?
#
loop_
_entity_poly.entity_id
_entity_poly.type
_entity_poly.pdbx_seq_one_letter_code
_entity_poly.pdbx_strand_id
1 'polypeptide(L)'
;MQDKDMMNDTLSMLKASLTGYSTTISETDNQQLRQEIQQMRNSCETSQYDFYNVAKQKGFYKPAAQASPQQIQTVKSQVSGS
;
A
#
# COMPACT_ATOMS: atom_id res chain seq x y z
N MET A 1 1.44 -23.06 6.28
CA MET A 1 1.14 -22.74 4.87
C MET A 1 -0.14 -21.93 4.79
N GLN A 2 -1.28 -22.41 5.35
CA GLN A 2 -2.55 -21.65 5.43
C GLN A 2 -2.41 -20.19 5.91
N ASP A 3 -1.73 -19.94 7.04
CA ASP A 3 -1.61 -18.57 7.57
C ASP A 3 -0.89 -17.61 6.63
N LYS A 4 0.11 -18.11 5.88
CA LYS A 4 0.87 -17.30 4.92
C LYS A 4 0.04 -16.99 3.68
N ASP A 5 -0.75 -17.96 3.21
CA ASP A 5 -1.63 -17.77 2.06
C ASP A 5 -2.79 -16.82 2.40
N MET A 6 -3.45 -17.02 3.56
CA MET A 6 -4.45 -16.07 4.08
C MET A 6 -3.90 -14.64 4.21
N MET A 7 -2.64 -14.52 4.62
CA MET A 7 -1.98 -13.23 4.78
C MET A 7 -1.70 -12.57 3.43
N ASN A 8 -1.24 -13.34 2.44
CA ASN A 8 -1.05 -12.85 1.08
C ASN A 8 -2.38 -12.47 0.41
N ASP A 9 -3.45 -13.23 0.63
CA ASP A 9 -4.79 -12.94 0.11
C ASP A 9 -5.36 -11.66 0.73
N THR A 10 -5.24 -11.52 2.05
CA THR A 10 -5.65 -10.31 2.76
C THR A 10 -4.88 -9.08 2.26
N LEU A 11 -3.56 -9.19 2.10
CA LEU A 11 -2.74 -8.12 1.53
C LEU A 11 -3.15 -7.77 0.10
N SER A 12 -3.52 -8.77 -0.71
CA SER A 12 -3.95 -8.57 -2.09
C SER A 12 -5.31 -7.89 -2.18
N MET A 13 -6.28 -8.28 -1.34
CA MET A 13 -7.56 -7.58 -1.22
C MET A 13 -7.38 -6.14 -0.77
N LEU A 14 -6.55 -5.88 0.24
CA LEU A 14 -6.29 -4.53 0.72
C LEU A 14 -5.71 -3.64 -0.39
N LYS A 15 -4.77 -4.17 -1.18
CA LYS A 15 -4.20 -3.45 -2.35
C LYS A 15 -5.26 -3.16 -3.41
N ALA A 16 -6.15 -4.10 -3.70
CA ALA A 16 -7.25 -3.90 -4.64
C ALA A 16 -8.20 -2.78 -4.16
N SER A 17 -8.58 -2.80 -2.87
CA SER A 17 -9.40 -1.74 -2.27
C SER A 17 -8.74 -0.37 -2.33
N LEU A 18 -7.45 -0.27 -2.01
CA LEU A 18 -6.69 1.00 -2.10
C LEU A 18 -6.68 1.56 -3.52
N THR A 19 -6.52 0.69 -4.52
CA THR A 19 -6.58 1.09 -5.94
C THR A 19 -7.97 1.62 -6.29
N GLY A 20 -9.03 0.89 -5.89
CA GLY A 20 -10.41 1.32 -6.08
C GLY A 20 -10.71 2.67 -5.46
N TYR A 21 -10.30 2.89 -4.20
CA TYR A 21 -10.46 4.20 -3.55
C TYR A 21 -9.74 5.31 -4.29
N SER A 22 -8.53 5.05 -4.81
CA SER A 22 -7.78 6.05 -5.58
C SER A 22 -8.54 6.46 -6.85
N THR A 23 -9.08 5.50 -7.60
CA THR A 23 -9.88 5.76 -8.80
C THR A 23 -11.14 6.55 -8.45
N THR A 24 -11.89 6.13 -7.44
CA THR A 24 -13.12 6.83 -7.03
C THR A 24 -12.82 8.27 -6.55
N ILE A 25 -11.72 8.49 -5.83
CA ILE A 25 -11.30 9.83 -5.42
C ILE A 25 -10.98 10.70 -6.64
N SER A 26 -10.35 10.16 -7.69
CA SER A 26 -10.04 10.94 -8.90
C SER A 26 -11.28 11.29 -9.72
N GLU A 27 -12.32 10.44 -9.70
CA GLU A 27 -13.51 10.59 -10.55
C GLU A 27 -14.70 11.26 -9.84
N THR A 28 -14.65 11.42 -8.51
CA THR A 28 -15.75 12.01 -7.75
C THR A 28 -15.65 13.54 -7.69
N ASP A 29 -16.74 14.21 -8.08
CA ASP A 29 -16.91 15.66 -8.00
C ASP A 29 -17.47 16.11 -6.63
N ASN A 30 -18.16 15.21 -5.93
CA ASN A 30 -18.71 15.49 -4.60
C ASN A 30 -17.58 15.56 -3.56
N GLN A 31 -17.33 16.76 -3.04
CA GLN A 31 -16.24 17.02 -2.09
C GLN A 31 -16.39 16.29 -0.75
N GLN A 32 -17.60 16.13 -0.23
CA GLN A 32 -17.82 15.41 1.02
C GLN A 32 -17.53 13.92 0.84
N LEU A 33 -18.07 13.32 -0.23
CA LEU A 33 -17.81 11.93 -0.57
C LEU A 33 -16.32 11.69 -0.82
N ARG A 34 -15.64 12.63 -1.49
CA ARG A 34 -14.19 12.59 -1.70
C ARG A 34 -13.42 12.50 -0.39
N GLN A 35 -13.76 13.35 0.58
CA GLN A 35 -13.11 13.38 1.90
C GLN A 35 -13.34 12.08 2.67
N GLU A 36 -14.56 11.56 2.68
CA GLU A 36 -14.88 10.27 3.33
C GLU A 36 -14.06 9.12 2.72
N ILE A 37 -13.99 9.03 1.39
CA ILE A 37 -13.20 7.99 0.72
C ILE A 37 -11.70 8.15 0.98
N GLN A 38 -11.21 9.39 1.08
CA GLN A 38 -9.82 9.64 1.49
C GLN A 38 -9.55 9.15 2.92
N GLN A 39 -10.45 9.40 3.87
CA GLN A 39 -10.30 8.90 5.24
C GLN A 39 -10.33 7.37 5.29
N MET A 40 -11.25 6.73 4.56
CA MET A 40 -11.29 5.26 4.44
C MET A 40 -9.99 4.70 3.87
N ARG A 41 -9.47 5.32 2.80
CA ARG A 41 -8.19 4.92 2.19
C ARG A 41 -7.03 5.02 3.19
N ASN A 42 -6.92 6.12 3.93
CA ASN A 42 -5.86 6.32 4.93
C ASN A 42 -5.93 5.28 6.06
N SER A 43 -7.13 4.96 6.54
CA SER A 43 -7.35 3.91 7.55
C SER A 43 -6.98 2.52 7.04
N CYS A 44 -7.34 2.20 5.79
CA CYS A 44 -6.95 0.95 5.15
C CYS A 44 -5.44 0.84 4.96
N GLU A 45 -4.77 1.92 4.56
CA GLU A 45 -3.31 1.95 4.42
C GLU A 45 -2.60 1.73 5.75
N THR A 46 -3.09 2.36 6.83
CA THR A 46 -2.58 2.14 8.20
C THR A 46 -2.71 0.68 8.60
N SER A 47 -3.91 0.10 8.43
CA SER A 47 -4.16 -1.31 8.74
C SER A 47 -3.32 -2.27 7.90
N GLN A 48 -3.10 -1.94 6.63
CA GLN A 48 -2.27 -2.72 5.71
C GLN A 48 -0.79 -2.70 6.13
N TYR A 49 -0.29 -1.56 6.62
CA TYR A 49 1.06 -1.45 7.13
C TYR A 49 1.27 -2.23 8.43
N ASP A 50 0.31 -2.16 9.36
CA ASP A 50 0.33 -2.94 10.60
C ASP A 50 0.33 -4.43 10.31
N PHE A 51 -0.53 -4.87 9.39
CA PHE A 51 -0.60 -6.25 8.97
C PHE A 51 0.70 -6.72 8.31
N TYR A 52 1.32 -5.89 7.47
CA TYR A 52 2.64 -6.14 6.92
C TYR A 52 3.72 -6.28 8.00
N ASN A 53 3.70 -5.46 9.04
CA ASN A 53 4.67 -5.56 10.15
C ASN A 53 4.51 -6.88 10.92
N VAL A 54 3.28 -7.29 11.20
CA VAL A 54 2.99 -8.59 11.83
C VAL A 54 3.43 -9.74 10.92
N ALA A 55 3.17 -9.64 9.62
CA ALA A 55 3.58 -10.62 8.62
C ALA A 55 5.10 -10.80 8.56
N LYS A 56 5.82 -9.69 8.64
CA LYS A 56 7.28 -9.64 8.67
C LYS A 56 7.84 -10.25 9.97
N GLN A 57 7.27 -9.90 11.13
CA GLN A 57 7.69 -10.44 12.43
C GLN A 57 7.49 -11.96 12.52
N LYS A 58 6.39 -12.47 11.97
CA LYS A 58 6.11 -13.92 11.93
C LYS A 58 6.90 -14.69 10.87
N GLY A 59 7.71 -14.01 10.05
CA GLY A 59 8.47 -14.62 8.96
C GLY A 59 7.61 -15.09 7.78
N PHE A 60 6.32 -14.76 7.77
CA PHE A 60 5.39 -15.15 6.71
C PHE A 60 5.54 -14.28 5.46
N TYR A 61 6.02 -13.05 5.62
CA TYR A 61 6.31 -12.13 4.53
C TYR A 61 7.78 -11.72 4.54
N LYS A 62 8.47 -11.97 3.42
CA LYS A 62 9.84 -11.51 3.20
C LYS A 62 9.75 -10.30 2.27
N PRO A 63 9.93 -9.06 2.77
CA PRO A 63 9.91 -7.90 1.90
C PRO A 63 11.02 -8.00 0.86
N ALA A 64 10.84 -7.28 -0.26
CA ALA A 64 11.91 -7.09 -1.22
C ALA A 64 13.16 -6.55 -0.49
N ALA A 65 14.34 -6.93 -0.99
CA ALA A 65 15.59 -6.40 -0.48
C ALA A 65 15.53 -4.87 -0.49
N GLN A 66 15.98 -4.23 0.59
CA GLN A 66 16.09 -2.78 0.60
C GLN A 66 16.99 -2.36 -0.55
N ALA A 67 16.53 -1.39 -1.34
CA ALA A 67 17.35 -0.80 -2.39
C ALA A 67 18.62 -0.20 -1.75
N SER A 68 19.77 -0.35 -2.40
CA SER A 68 20.99 0.28 -1.92
C SER A 68 20.85 1.80 -1.98
N PRO A 69 21.58 2.55 -1.14
CA PRO A 69 21.58 4.02 -1.20
C PRO A 69 21.88 4.55 -2.61
N GLN A 70 22.76 3.88 -3.36
CA GLN A 70 23.04 4.23 -4.76
C GLN A 70 21.82 4.03 -5.68
N GLN A 71 21.10 2.92 -5.55
CA GLN A 71 19.89 2.66 -6.34
C GLN A 71 18.81 3.71 -6.04
N ILE A 72 18.64 4.09 -4.76
CA ILE A 72 17.70 5.14 -4.36
C ILE A 72 18.09 6.48 -5.00
N GLN A 73 19.38 6.85 -4.98
CA GLN A 73 19.86 8.10 -5.56
C GLN A 73 19.65 8.15 -7.07
N THR A 74 19.94 7.05 -7.78
CA THR A 74 19.71 6.92 -9.22
C THR A 74 18.23 7.10 -9.57
N VAL A 75 17.33 6.38 -8.88
CA VAL A 75 15.88 6.50 -9.14
C VAL A 75 15.36 7.90 -8.81
N LYS A 76 15.77 8.50 -7.68
CA LYS A 76 15.41 9.89 -7.35
C LYS A 76 15.84 10.86 -8.46
N SER A 77 17.07 10.75 -8.96
CA SER A 77 17.56 11.61 -10.04
C SER A 77 16.78 11.44 -11.35
N GLN A 78 16.26 10.23 -11.63
CA GLN A 78 15.45 9.95 -12.81
C GLN A 78 14.01 10.50 -12.70
N VAL A 79 13.44 10.53 -11.49
CA VAL A 79 12.05 10.98 -11.25
C VAL A 79 11.96 12.47 -10.97
N SER A 80 12.97 13.08 -10.33
CA SER A 80 13.03 14.53 -10.06
C SER A 80 13.48 15.36 -11.27
N GLY A 81 13.79 14.72 -12.40
CA GLY A 81 14.21 15.37 -13.64
C GLY A 81 13.09 15.57 -14.67
N SER A 82 11.81 15.50 -14.27
CA SER A 82 10.63 15.76 -15.13
C SER A 82 9.92 17.04 -14.73
#